data_AF-A0A7V9UMJ5-F1
#
_entry.id   AF-A0A7V9UMJ5-F1
#
_cell.length_a   1.000
_cell.length_b   1.000
_cell.length_c   1.000
_cell.angle_alpha   90.00
_cell.angle_beta   90.00
_cell.angle_gamma   90.00
#
_symmetry.space_group_name_H-M   'P 1'
#
loop_
_entity.id
_entity.type
_entity.pdbx_description
1 polymer ?
#
loop_
_entity_poly.entity_id
_entity_poly.type
_entity_poly.pdbx_seq_one_letter_code
_entity_poly.pdbx_strand_id
1 'polypeptide(L)' 'MSANVERPPGDIAALEATPGGLDISECPENVLTLGSLPVGARIILRCRKDWRDATVSTVSLEAITLSVGSASGHTYRVRR' A
#
# COMPACT_ATOMS: atom_id res chain seq x y z
N MET A 1 -11.89 -39.49 28.54
CA MET A 1 -10.87 -40.06 27.65
C MET A 1 -10.21 -38.91 26.91
N SER A 2 -9.20 -38.27 27.48
CA SER A 2 -8.49 -37.16 26.81
C SER A 2 -7.27 -37.72 26.12
N ALA A 3 -7.21 -37.62 24.79
CA ALA A 3 -6.05 -38.05 24.02
C ALA A 3 -4.96 -36.97 24.11
N ASN A 4 -3.79 -37.36 24.64
CA ASN A 4 -2.58 -36.55 24.59
C ASN A 4 -2.05 -36.62 23.16
N VAL A 5 -2.05 -35.50 22.43
CA VAL A 5 -1.48 -35.41 21.08
C VAL A 5 -0.18 -34.61 21.20
N GLU A 6 0.96 -35.31 21.25
CA GLU A 6 2.27 -34.68 21.15
C GLU A 6 2.55 -34.25 19.70
N ARG A 7 3.05 -33.03 19.54
CA ARG A 7 3.43 -32.43 18.26
C ARG A 7 4.78 -33.03 17.82
N PRO A 8 4.91 -33.53 16.58
CA PRO A 8 6.20 -34.00 16.09
C PRO A 8 7.18 -32.83 15.94
N PRO A 9 8.50 -33.05 16.09
CA PRO A 9 9.52 -32.01 15.99
C PRO A 9 9.58 -31.50 14.54
N GLY A 10 9.08 -30.28 14.32
CA GLY A 10 8.89 -29.69 13.00
C GLY A 10 10.10 -28.99 12.40
N ASP A 11 11.29 -29.15 12.98
CA ASP A 11 12.39 -28.22 12.68
C ASP A 11 13.38 -28.71 11.62
N ILE A 12 13.31 -29.98 11.18
CA ILE A 12 14.31 -30.53 10.24
C ILE A 12 13.80 -30.63 8.79
N ALA A 13 12.50 -30.84 8.60
CA ALA A 13 11.93 -31.05 7.26
C ALA A 13 11.68 -29.76 6.47
N ALA A 14 11.65 -28.60 7.13
CA ALA A 14 11.42 -27.31 6.46
C ALA A 14 12.66 -26.75 5.75
N LEU A 15 13.85 -27.26 6.06
CA LEU A 15 15.12 -26.80 5.49
C LEU A 15 15.46 -27.44 4.13
N GLU A 16 14.77 -28.51 3.72
CA GLU A 16 15.02 -29.21 2.46
C GLU A 16 13.95 -28.95 1.38
N ALA A 17 13.23 -27.83 1.48
CA ALA A 17 12.27 -27.42 0.45
C ALA A 17 12.94 -26.56 -0.64
N THR A 18 13.42 -27.23 -1.69
CA THR A 18 13.58 -26.75 -3.09
C THR A 18 14.65 -25.67 -3.39
N PRO A 19 15.66 -25.93 -4.25
CA PRO A 19 16.50 -24.88 -4.81
C PRO A 19 15.69 -24.13 -5.87
N GLY A 20 15.14 -22.98 -5.50
CA GLY A 20 14.27 -22.15 -6.37
C GLY A 20 13.13 -21.44 -5.64
N GLY A 21 13.06 -21.56 -4.31
CA GLY A 21 12.07 -20.85 -3.50
C GLY A 21 12.57 -19.48 -3.06
N LEU A 22 11.96 -18.43 -3.62
CA LEU A 22 12.12 -17.00 -3.30
C LEU A 22 13.34 -16.34 -3.93
N ASP A 23 13.23 -16.05 -5.22
CA ASP A 23 13.99 -14.94 -5.79
C ASP A 23 13.73 -13.70 -4.91
N ILE A 24 14.81 -13.16 -4.35
CA ILE A 24 14.77 -11.84 -3.73
C ILE A 24 14.41 -10.89 -4.87
N SER A 25 13.14 -10.49 -4.92
CA SER A 25 12.70 -9.47 -5.86
C SER A 25 13.44 -8.19 -5.48
N GLU A 26 14.56 -7.93 -6.16
CA GLU A 26 15.17 -6.61 -6.23
C GLU A 26 14.15 -5.70 -6.91
N CYS A 27 13.16 -5.26 -6.14
CA CYS A 27 12.38 -4.10 -6.50
C CYS A 27 13.37 -2.95 -6.37
N PRO A 28 13.85 -2.35 -7.48
CA PRO A 28 14.58 -1.10 -7.35
C PRO A 28 13.69 -0.20 -6.51
N GLU A 29 14.26 0.52 -5.54
CA GLU A 29 13.55 1.46 -4.69
C GLU A 29 12.97 2.57 -5.57
N ASN A 30 11.87 2.26 -6.25
CA ASN A 30 11.18 3.13 -7.15
C ASN A 30 10.33 3.98 -6.21
N VAL A 31 10.96 5.01 -5.66
CA VAL A 31 10.34 5.93 -4.71
C VAL A 31 9.10 6.48 -5.40
N LEU A 32 7.94 5.97 -4.98
CA LEU A 32 6.67 6.27 -5.60
C LEU A 32 6.23 7.64 -5.12
N THR A 33 6.62 8.66 -5.86
CA THR A 33 6.28 10.05 -5.56
C THR A 33 4.84 10.33 -5.96
N LEU A 34 4.24 11.35 -5.35
CA LEU A 34 2.88 11.76 -5.73
C LEU A 34 2.80 12.15 -7.22
N GLY A 35 3.90 12.67 -7.79
CA GLY A 35 3.99 13.11 -9.18
C GLY A 35 4.13 12.01 -10.21
N SER A 36 4.47 10.79 -9.79
CA SER A 36 4.47 9.64 -10.70
C SER A 36 3.08 9.02 -10.88
N LEU A 37 2.08 9.47 -10.12
CA LEU A 37 0.71 8.95 -10.21
C LEU A 37 -0.04 9.55 -11.42
N PRO A 38 -0.79 8.73 -12.18
CA PRO A 38 -1.61 9.23 -13.27
C PRO A 38 -2.82 10.03 -12.76
N VAL A 39 -3.36 10.91 -13.60
CA VAL A 39 -4.66 11.55 -13.35
C VAL A 39 -5.74 10.47 -13.21
N GLY A 40 -6.58 10.61 -12.19
CA GLY A 40 -7.58 9.63 -11.80
C GLY A 40 -7.10 8.59 -10.79
N ALA A 41 -5.79 8.54 -10.48
CA ALA A 41 -5.27 7.67 -9.43
C ALA A 41 -5.97 7.93 -8.09
N ARG A 42 -6.39 6.86 -7.42
CA ARG A 42 -7.06 6.88 -6.12
C ARG A 42 -6.06 6.68 -5.01
N ILE A 43 -6.07 7.56 -4.02
CA ILE A 43 -5.17 7.50 -2.87
C ILE A 43 -5.94 7.78 -1.58
N ILE A 44 -5.37 7.38 -0.45
CA ILE A 44 -5.87 7.76 0.88
C ILE A 44 -4.98 8.89 1.40
N LEU A 45 -5.57 10.07 1.62
CA LEU A 45 -4.88 11.26 2.10
C LEU A 45 -5.07 11.41 3.61
N ARG A 46 -3.96 11.58 4.35
CA ARG A 46 -4.03 11.97 5.76
C ARG A 46 -4.41 13.45 5.88
N CYS A 47 -5.57 13.71 6.47
CA CYS A 47 -6.00 15.04 6.87
C CYS A 47 -5.70 15.27 8.36
N ARG A 48 -5.93 16.51 8.85
CA ARG A 48 -5.60 16.89 10.23
C ARG A 48 -6.30 16.02 11.29
N LYS A 49 -7.55 15.61 11.05
CA LYS A 49 -8.39 14.87 12.01
C LYS A 49 -8.61 13.42 11.62
N ASP A 50 -8.57 13.11 10.33
CA ASP A 50 -9.08 11.88 9.72
C ASP A 50 -8.27 11.48 8.47
N TRP A 51 -8.58 10.31 7.93
CA TRP A 51 -8.06 9.85 6.63
C TRP A 51 -9.20 9.96 5.62
N ARG A 52 -8.90 10.39 4.39
CA ARG A 52 -9.91 10.61 3.35
C ARG A 52 -9.51 10.02 2.02
N ASP A 53 -10.49 9.62 1.25
CA ASP A 53 -10.33 9.28 -0.16
C ASP A 53 -10.03 10.54 -0.98
N ALA A 54 -9.05 10.41 -1.88
CA ALA A 54 -8.68 11.46 -2.79
C ALA A 54 -8.35 10.88 -4.17
N THR A 55 -8.53 11.71 -5.18
CA THR A 55 -8.18 11.40 -6.57
C THR A 55 -7.24 12.44 -7.12
N VAL A 56 -6.25 12.02 -7.90
CA VAL A 56 -5.39 12.95 -8.65
C VAL A 56 -6.24 13.59 -9.75
N SER A 57 -6.49 14.89 -9.65
CA SER A 57 -7.32 15.63 -10.60
C SER A 57 -6.50 16.29 -11.71
N THR A 58 -5.28 16.72 -11.40
CA THR A 58 -4.37 17.37 -12.35
C THR A 58 -2.94 17.18 -11.89
N VAL A 59 -2.04 16.93 -12.84
CA VAL A 59 -0.60 16.90 -12.64
C VAL A 59 0.01 17.95 -13.55
N SER A 60 0.74 18.91 -12.98
CA SER A 60 1.55 19.88 -13.73
C SER A 60 3.00 19.80 -13.28
N LEU A 61 3.90 20.49 -13.98
CA LEU A 61 5.32 20.55 -13.61
C LEU A 61 5.53 21.22 -12.25
N GLU A 62 4.65 22.14 -11.85
CA GLU A 62 4.79 22.90 -10.61
C GLU A 62 4.10 22.24 -9.42
N ALA A 63 2.97 21.57 -9.65
CA ALA A 63 2.12 21.09 -8.58
C ALA A 63 1.15 19.98 -9.02
N ILE A 64 0.69 19.23 -8.03
CA ILE A 64 -0.33 18.20 -8.19
C ILE A 64 -1.57 18.65 -7.44
N THR A 65 -2.71 18.54 -8.11
CA THR A 65 -4.01 18.86 -7.52
C THR A 65 -4.79 17.59 -7.23
N LEU A 66 -5.18 17.42 -5.98
CA LEU A 66 -6.01 16.32 -5.50
C LEU A 66 -7.44 16.80 -5.28
N SER A 67 -8.43 16.04 -5.74
CA SER A 67 -9.83 16.18 -5.35
C SER A 67 -10.11 15.25 -4.18
N VAL A 68 -10.49 15.81 -3.03
CA VAL A 68 -10.68 15.09 -1.77
C VAL A 68 -12.15 15.13 -1.38
N GLY A 69 -12.71 13.96 -1.07
CA GLY A 69 -14.06 13.84 -0.54
C GLY A 69 -14.14 14.41 0.88
N SER A 70 -15.23 15.08 1.23
CA SER A 70 -15.53 15.48 2.62
C SER A 70 -16.58 14.59 3.23
N ALA A 71 -16.50 14.39 4.55
CA ALA A 71 -17.53 13.70 5.32
C ALA A 71 -18.92 14.37 5.18
N SER A 72 -18.97 15.66 4.83
CA SER A 72 -20.20 16.42 4.57
C SER A 72 -20.77 16.22 3.15
N GLY A 73 -20.14 15.42 2.29
CA GLY A 73 -20.55 15.20 0.90
C GLY A 73 -20.01 16.23 -0.10
N HIS A 74 -19.33 17.29 0.36
CA HIS A 74 -18.64 18.23 -0.52
C HIS A 74 -17.28 17.69 -0.96
N THR A 75 -16.75 18.21 -2.07
CA THR A 75 -15.40 17.92 -2.54
C THR A 75 -14.56 19.19 -2.46
N TYR A 76 -13.31 19.09 -2.01
CA TYR A 76 -12.37 20.21 -1.99
C TYR A 76 -11.07 19.83 -2.69
N ARG A 77 -10.28 20.84 -3.08
CA ARG A 77 -9.02 20.65 -3.78
C ARG A 77 -7.83 20.92 -2.87
N VAL A 78 -6.82 20.06 -2.97
CA VAL A 78 -5.54 20.21 -2.28
C VAL A 78 -4.44 20.29 -3.33
N ARG A 79 -3.62 21.35 -3.27
CA ARG A 79 -2.47 21.54 -4.15
C ARG A 79 -1.20 21.23 -3.37
N ARG A 80 -0.35 20.35 -3.90
CA ARG A 80 0.94 19.93 -3.33
C ARG A 80 2.06 20.07 -4.33
#